data_AF-A0A1I5GMX7-F1
#
_entry.id   AF-A0A1I5GMX7-F1
#
_cell.length_a   1.000
_cell.length_b   1.000
_cell.length_c   1.000
_cell.angle_alpha   90.00
_cell.angle_beta   90.00
_cell.angle_gamma   90.00
#
_symmetry.space_group_name_H-M   'P 1'
#
loop_
_entity.id
_entity.type
_entity.pdbx_description
1 polymer ?
#
loop_
_entity_poly.entity_id
_entity_poly.type
_entity_poly.pdbx_seq_one_letter_code
_entity_poly.pdbx_strand_id
1 'polypeptide(L)'
;MNQHSKPSNVQGLLAAARFLADAGRTDSAAFLRQGLERERVLAAACRSRTDRDGDAAVPRSTSVRAVTVLDEFSTNSFADAFHNTALLPDHWRAQFEEARPQIFFCESAWSGADSQQRPWKGKIYASTNFPKENRGILLEILAHCRKKGIPTVFWNKEDPTHYSDRIHDFVKTATEFDHVFTTAVECVERYKADYGLKSVHALPFATNPALFNPIDTGSRSDAVTFAGSWYANHLERSEHMHDILRGLRAAGYDLEIYNRYHGDGDPLHAWPSEYTPFVRPAVPHDQIADAYKSSRLALNINTVTQSRTMFARRVFELMSCNTLVLSNYSVGVEDMFGSDVIFCDSDPQRLATLSGDDIDAIRERNLTQVLAHHTYRHRWEEILTRIGFAHRPAAEDICVVWPVHKLGDAEIALGWFQQEADLSRDQLLLMAMDAMEPLEIATLYEKFNRYGITVTSLHHAETLAIEGRYAPVETDHIALIEPEALPPPGWLARARLHLQYAAGMVIEPAKEPQLRYKTQTTPGASIILSSQTVLSGLLAQTTKFYAV
;
A
#
# COMPACT_ATOMS: atom_id res chain seq x y z
N MET A 1 -18.07 -1.88 -33.94
CA MET A 1 -17.19 -2.74 -34.76
C MET A 1 -15.78 -2.18 -34.71
N ASN A 2 -14.96 -2.75 -33.82
CA ASN A 2 -13.49 -2.84 -33.87
C ASN A 2 -13.07 -3.46 -32.55
N GLN A 3 -13.09 -4.80 -32.52
CA GLN A 3 -12.47 -5.58 -31.46
C GLN A 3 -10.95 -5.50 -31.69
N HIS A 4 -10.22 -4.93 -30.75
CA HIS A 4 -8.78 -5.19 -30.65
C HIS A 4 -8.61 -6.63 -30.18
N SER A 5 -8.52 -7.55 -31.14
CA SER A 5 -8.05 -8.91 -30.93
C SER A 5 -6.62 -8.85 -30.37
N LYS A 6 -6.43 -9.36 -29.15
CA LYS A 6 -5.10 -9.71 -28.63
C LYS A 6 -4.36 -10.58 -29.67
N PRO A 7 -3.05 -10.39 -29.87
CA PRO A 7 -2.30 -11.18 -30.84
C PRO A 7 -2.41 -12.66 -30.47
N SER A 8 -2.76 -13.50 -31.44
CA SER A 8 -2.83 -14.95 -31.23
C SER A 8 -1.40 -15.49 -31.01
N ASN A 9 -1.17 -16.19 -29.90
CA ASN A 9 0.09 -16.85 -29.51
C ASN A 9 0.64 -17.88 -30.52
N VAL A 10 -0.10 -18.15 -31.60
CA VAL A 10 0.29 -19.03 -32.71
C VAL A 10 1.58 -18.58 -33.38
N GLN A 11 1.85 -17.27 -33.49
CA GLN A 11 3.09 -16.78 -34.11
C GLN A 11 4.35 -17.06 -33.27
N GLY A 12 4.24 -17.02 -31.93
CA GLY A 12 5.36 -17.31 -31.03
C GLY A 12 5.75 -18.79 -31.05
N LEU A 13 4.75 -19.68 -31.07
CA LEU A 13 4.97 -21.13 -31.14
C LEU A 13 5.53 -21.58 -32.50
N LEU A 14 5.14 -20.92 -33.60
CA LEU A 14 5.73 -21.15 -34.92
C LEU A 14 7.19 -20.68 -35.01
N ALA A 15 7.54 -19.59 -34.31
CA ALA A 15 8.92 -19.10 -34.21
C ALA A 15 9.79 -20.07 -33.38
N ALA A 16 9.26 -20.59 -32.27
CA ALA A 16 9.93 -21.60 -31.44
C ALA A 16 10.14 -22.93 -32.18
N ALA A 17 9.15 -23.39 -32.95
CA ALA A 17 9.28 -24.59 -33.77
C ALA A 17 10.32 -24.44 -34.90
N ARG A 18 10.46 -23.23 -35.48
CA ARG A 18 11.53 -22.93 -36.44
C ARG A 18 12.90 -22.90 -35.78
N PHE A 19 13.01 -22.22 -34.64
CA PHE A 19 14.25 -22.15 -33.87
C PHE A 19 14.77 -23.54 -33.47
N LEU A 20 13.88 -24.44 -33.06
CA LEU A 20 14.21 -25.83 -32.71
C LEU A 20 14.60 -26.67 -33.94
N ALA A 21 13.98 -26.44 -35.09
CA ALA A 21 14.35 -27.10 -36.34
C ALA A 21 15.73 -26.63 -36.84
N ASP A 22 16.00 -25.32 -36.76
CA ASP A 22 17.28 -24.71 -37.15
C ASP A 22 18.43 -25.14 -36.20
N ALA A 23 18.10 -25.52 -34.96
CA ALA A 23 19.02 -26.12 -33.98
C ALA A 23 19.17 -27.65 -34.10
N GLY A 24 18.65 -28.28 -35.16
CA GLY A 24 18.80 -29.71 -35.43
C GLY A 24 17.90 -30.63 -34.59
N ARG A 25 16.89 -30.09 -33.90
CA ARG A 25 15.95 -30.84 -33.04
C ARG A 25 14.64 -31.14 -33.77
N THR A 26 14.75 -31.93 -34.84
CA THR A 26 13.66 -32.21 -35.80
C THR A 26 12.44 -32.91 -35.19
N ASP A 27 12.62 -33.78 -34.21
CA ASP A 27 11.51 -34.51 -33.57
C ASP A 27 10.67 -33.61 -32.66
N SER A 28 11.31 -32.67 -31.96
CA SER A 28 10.65 -31.65 -31.15
C SER A 28 9.84 -30.67 -31.99
N ALA A 29 10.33 -30.31 -33.19
CA ALA A 29 9.60 -29.47 -34.14
C ALA A 29 8.39 -30.20 -34.77
N ALA A 30 8.47 -31.51 -34.98
CA ALA A 30 7.35 -32.33 -35.48
C ALA A 30 6.24 -32.48 -34.43
N PHE A 31 6.60 -32.67 -33.16
CA PHE A 31 5.67 -32.82 -32.04
C PHE A 31 4.86 -31.53 -31.77
N LEU A 32 5.51 -30.37 -31.86
CA LEU A 32 4.87 -29.05 -31.76
C LEU A 32 3.80 -28.83 -32.84
N ARG A 33 4.05 -29.27 -34.08
CA ARG A 33 3.07 -29.16 -35.19
C ARG A 33 1.86 -30.08 -34.98
N GLN A 34 2.08 -31.27 -34.42
CA GLN A 34 1.02 -32.24 -34.18
C GLN A 34 0.11 -31.86 -32.99
N GLY A 35 0.65 -31.15 -31.99
CA GLY A 35 -0.11 -30.59 -30.87
C GLY A 35 -1.06 -29.45 -31.28
N LEU A 36 -0.62 -28.57 -32.18
CA LEU A 36 -1.41 -27.43 -32.69
C LEU A 36 -2.68 -27.84 -33.45
N GLU A 37 -2.66 -28.97 -34.17
CA GLU A 37 -3.86 -29.48 -34.87
C GLU A 37 -4.88 -30.11 -33.90
N ARG A 38 -4.41 -30.68 -32.78
CA ARG A 38 -5.25 -31.30 -31.74
C ARG A 38 -6.00 -30.27 -30.89
N GLU A 39 -5.35 -29.16 -30.57
CA GLU A 39 -5.94 -28.03 -29.83
C GLU A 39 -7.11 -27.37 -30.55
N ARG A 40 -6.99 -27.23 -31.89
CA ARG A 40 -8.04 -26.63 -32.73
C ARG A 40 -9.37 -27.39 -32.63
N VAL A 41 -9.32 -28.69 -32.37
CA VAL A 41 -10.48 -29.57 -32.25
C VAL A 41 -11.06 -29.57 -30.82
N LEU A 42 -10.21 -29.45 -29.78
CA LEU A 42 -10.63 -29.48 -28.38
C LEU A 42 -11.19 -28.14 -27.85
N ALA A 43 -10.68 -27.01 -28.33
CA ALA A 43 -11.19 -25.67 -27.98
C ALA A 43 -12.63 -25.41 -28.45
N ALA A 44 -13.12 -26.20 -29.43
CA ALA A 44 -14.50 -26.19 -29.87
C ALA A 44 -15.46 -26.91 -28.88
N ALA A 45 -14.94 -27.81 -28.04
CA ALA A 45 -15.76 -28.66 -27.17
C ALA A 45 -15.93 -28.12 -25.72
N CYS A 46 -14.97 -27.35 -25.21
CA CYS A 46 -14.95 -26.96 -23.78
C CYS A 46 -15.80 -25.72 -23.40
N ARG A 47 -16.38 -24.97 -24.36
CA ARG A 47 -17.15 -23.74 -24.05
C ARG A 47 -18.51 -23.96 -23.40
N SER A 48 -18.87 -25.17 -22.99
CA SER A 48 -20.24 -25.53 -22.61
C SER A 48 -20.47 -25.86 -21.14
N ARG A 49 -19.49 -25.70 -20.23
CA ARG A 49 -19.58 -26.37 -18.91
C ARG A 49 -19.19 -25.64 -17.62
N THR A 50 -19.02 -24.33 -17.60
CA THR A 50 -18.80 -23.59 -16.33
C THR A 50 -19.71 -22.38 -16.24
N ASP A 51 -20.97 -22.63 -15.90
CA ASP A 51 -21.90 -21.68 -15.28
C ASP A 51 -22.93 -22.51 -14.51
N ARG A 52 -22.65 -22.78 -13.23
CA ARG A 52 -23.67 -23.15 -12.24
C ARG A 52 -23.26 -22.60 -10.88
N ASP A 53 -24.19 -21.83 -10.32
CA ASP A 53 -24.23 -21.17 -9.01
C ASP A 53 -23.54 -21.92 -7.85
N GLY A 54 -22.71 -21.18 -7.10
CA GLY A 54 -22.13 -21.56 -5.82
C GLY A 54 -21.78 -20.29 -5.03
N ASP A 55 -22.01 -20.31 -3.72
CA ASP A 55 -21.75 -19.26 -2.73
C ASP A 55 -20.65 -18.27 -3.17
N ALA A 56 -20.99 -16.99 -3.36
CA ALA A 56 -20.02 -16.00 -3.80
C ALA A 56 -18.91 -15.89 -2.75
N ALA A 57 -17.72 -16.38 -3.07
CA ALA A 57 -16.57 -16.36 -2.18
C ALA A 57 -16.36 -14.95 -1.59
N VAL A 58 -16.17 -14.86 -0.28
CA VAL A 58 -15.91 -13.59 0.43
C VAL A 58 -14.81 -12.81 -0.30
N PRO A 59 -15.05 -11.54 -0.72
CA PRO A 59 -14.09 -10.80 -1.53
C PRO A 59 -12.83 -10.43 -0.73
N ARG A 60 -11.70 -10.26 -1.42
CA ARG A 60 -10.52 -9.57 -0.84
C ARG A 60 -10.88 -8.10 -0.56
N SER A 61 -10.34 -7.51 0.49
CA SER A 61 -10.57 -6.12 0.90
C SER A 61 -10.33 -5.13 -0.25
N THR A 62 -9.29 -5.37 -1.05
CA THR A 62 -8.91 -4.58 -2.23
C THR A 62 -9.90 -4.68 -3.40
N SER A 63 -10.71 -5.74 -3.45
CA SER A 63 -11.70 -5.96 -4.52
C SER A 63 -13.07 -5.37 -4.19
N VAL A 64 -13.27 -4.85 -2.97
CA VAL A 64 -14.51 -4.21 -2.56
C VAL A 64 -14.68 -2.93 -3.38
N ARG A 65 -15.86 -2.77 -3.98
CA ARG A 65 -16.19 -1.57 -4.76
C ARG A 65 -16.83 -0.53 -3.85
N ALA A 66 -16.23 0.64 -3.78
CA ALA A 66 -16.80 1.77 -3.06
C ALA A 66 -16.85 3.00 -3.96
N VAL A 67 -17.92 3.78 -3.80
CA VAL A 67 -17.99 5.13 -4.33
C VAL A 67 -17.63 6.10 -3.22
N THR A 68 -16.90 7.17 -3.56
CA THR A 68 -16.34 8.06 -2.55
C THR A 68 -16.60 9.54 -2.79
N VAL A 69 -16.61 10.30 -1.71
CA VAL A 69 -16.41 11.76 -1.74
C VAL A 69 -15.28 12.09 -0.77
N LEU A 70 -14.07 12.19 -1.33
CA LEU A 70 -12.82 12.49 -0.62
C LEU A 70 -12.15 13.71 -1.26
N ASP A 71 -11.48 14.54 -0.48
CA ASP A 71 -10.54 15.54 -0.98
C ASP A 71 -9.34 14.86 -1.66
N GLU A 72 -8.62 15.60 -2.50
CA GLU A 72 -7.45 15.11 -3.26
C GLU A 72 -6.47 14.29 -2.40
N PHE A 73 -6.05 14.82 -1.24
CA PHE A 73 -5.12 14.12 -0.35
C PHE A 73 -5.63 12.75 0.11
N SER A 74 -6.90 12.66 0.51
CA SER A 74 -7.51 11.41 0.95
C SER A 74 -7.79 10.46 -0.21
N THR A 75 -8.12 10.99 -1.38
CA THR A 75 -8.24 10.21 -2.62
C THR A 75 -6.92 9.50 -2.94
N ASN A 76 -5.81 10.25 -2.91
CA ASN A 76 -4.46 9.71 -3.13
C ASN A 76 -4.04 8.72 -2.04
N SER A 77 -4.50 8.96 -0.81
CA SER A 77 -4.21 8.10 0.33
C SER A 77 -4.86 6.72 0.24
N PHE A 78 -6.10 6.65 -0.26
CA PHE A 78 -6.85 5.40 -0.38
C PHE A 78 -6.79 4.78 -1.78
N ALA A 79 -6.04 5.36 -2.72
CA ALA A 79 -6.03 4.97 -4.13
C ALA A 79 -5.84 3.46 -4.36
N ASP A 80 -4.95 2.84 -3.59
CA ASP A 80 -4.58 1.42 -3.71
C ASP A 80 -5.25 0.52 -2.65
N ALA A 81 -6.13 1.08 -1.81
CA ALA A 81 -6.77 0.34 -0.73
C ALA A 81 -7.97 -0.48 -1.20
N PHE A 82 -8.70 -0.01 -2.22
CA PHE A 82 -9.91 -0.64 -2.75
C PHE A 82 -10.29 -0.13 -4.15
N HIS A 83 -11.26 -0.77 -4.79
CA HIS A 83 -11.77 -0.30 -6.08
C HIS A 83 -12.68 0.93 -5.91
N ASN A 84 -12.09 2.11 -6.09
CA ASN A 84 -12.74 3.40 -5.86
C ASN A 84 -13.36 4.00 -7.14
N THR A 85 -14.54 4.63 -6.99
CA THR A 85 -15.08 5.60 -7.93
C THR A 85 -15.37 6.92 -7.21
N ALA A 86 -14.58 7.96 -7.46
CA ALA A 86 -14.80 9.29 -6.90
C ALA A 86 -16.03 9.96 -7.55
N LEU A 87 -17.02 10.33 -6.74
CA LEU A 87 -18.27 10.88 -7.22
C LEU A 87 -18.14 12.34 -7.61
N LEU A 88 -18.87 12.72 -8.66
CA LEU A 88 -19.13 14.10 -9.05
C LEU A 88 -20.61 14.42 -8.80
N PRO A 89 -20.94 15.60 -8.24
CA PRO A 89 -22.29 15.92 -7.79
C PRO A 89 -23.31 16.02 -8.94
N ASP A 90 -22.88 16.26 -10.16
CA ASP A 90 -23.72 16.43 -11.35
C ASP A 90 -24.03 15.12 -12.09
N HIS A 91 -23.21 14.07 -11.93
CA HIS A 91 -23.36 12.79 -12.62
C HIS A 91 -23.36 11.57 -11.69
N TRP A 92 -23.46 11.77 -10.36
CA TRP A 92 -23.35 10.70 -9.37
C TRP A 92 -24.26 9.50 -9.64
N ARG A 93 -25.49 9.73 -10.14
CA ARG A 93 -26.45 8.63 -10.43
C ARG A 93 -25.91 7.66 -11.47
N ALA A 94 -25.34 8.17 -12.56
CA ALA A 94 -24.74 7.34 -13.60
C ALA A 94 -23.52 6.58 -13.05
N GLN A 95 -22.68 7.25 -12.25
CA GLN A 95 -21.52 6.62 -11.61
C GLN A 95 -21.93 5.49 -10.65
N PHE A 96 -23.03 5.63 -9.91
CA PHE A 96 -23.55 4.56 -9.06
C PHE A 96 -24.00 3.33 -9.86
N GLU A 97 -24.72 3.54 -10.97
CA GLU A 97 -25.20 2.44 -11.81
C GLU A 97 -24.04 1.72 -12.52
N GLU A 98 -23.00 2.46 -12.94
CA GLU A 98 -21.80 1.90 -13.56
C GLU A 98 -20.93 1.14 -12.54
N ALA A 99 -20.58 1.79 -11.43
CA ALA A 99 -19.65 1.23 -10.44
C ALA A 99 -20.26 0.08 -9.63
N ARG A 100 -21.60 0.04 -9.50
CA ARG A 100 -22.34 -0.93 -8.65
C ARG A 100 -21.67 -1.07 -7.27
N PRO A 101 -21.55 0.04 -6.52
CA PRO A 101 -20.80 0.07 -5.28
C PRO A 101 -21.48 -0.74 -4.18
N GLN A 102 -20.66 -1.27 -3.30
CA GLN A 102 -21.08 -2.00 -2.11
C GLN A 102 -21.05 -1.10 -0.87
N ILE A 103 -20.31 0.02 -0.91
CA ILE A 103 -20.17 0.99 0.18
C ILE A 103 -20.16 2.39 -0.41
N PHE A 104 -20.81 3.34 0.27
CA PHE A 104 -20.60 4.78 0.03
C PHE A 104 -19.72 5.35 1.15
N PHE A 105 -18.56 5.89 0.80
CA PHE A 105 -17.59 6.43 1.76
C PHE A 105 -17.33 7.92 1.52
N CYS A 106 -17.80 8.76 2.43
CA CYS A 106 -17.65 10.20 2.39
C CYS A 106 -16.72 10.65 3.54
N GLU A 107 -15.89 11.66 3.31
CA GLU A 107 -15.22 12.35 4.40
C GLU A 107 -15.82 13.74 4.63
N SER A 108 -15.35 14.43 5.67
CA SER A 108 -15.52 15.87 5.86
C SER A 108 -14.74 16.66 4.80
N ALA A 109 -15.17 16.56 3.54
CA ALA A 109 -14.49 17.10 2.37
C ALA A 109 -14.78 18.60 2.15
N TRP A 110 -13.76 19.34 1.72
CA TRP A 110 -13.83 20.76 1.40
C TRP A 110 -13.97 21.05 -0.09
N SER A 111 -13.52 20.13 -0.94
CA SER A 111 -13.39 20.32 -2.39
C SER A 111 -13.81 19.07 -3.16
N GLY A 112 -13.48 17.88 -2.67
CA GLY A 112 -13.54 16.64 -3.45
C GLY A 112 -12.20 16.32 -4.14
N ALA A 113 -12.19 15.27 -4.96
CA ALA A 113 -10.97 14.70 -5.51
C ALA A 113 -10.18 15.66 -6.41
N ASP A 114 -10.88 16.57 -7.11
CA ASP A 114 -10.28 17.66 -7.87
C ASP A 114 -10.22 18.93 -7.00
N SER A 115 -9.03 19.24 -6.47
CA SER A 115 -8.79 20.40 -5.61
C SER A 115 -8.81 21.74 -6.37
N GLN A 116 -8.73 21.73 -7.70
CA GLN A 116 -8.78 22.93 -8.54
C GLN A 116 -10.22 23.31 -8.86
N GLN A 117 -11.02 22.36 -9.36
CA GLN A 117 -12.44 22.59 -9.67
C GLN A 117 -13.32 22.63 -8.43
N ARG A 118 -12.91 21.92 -7.36
CA ARG A 118 -13.61 21.84 -6.06
C ARG A 118 -15.10 21.52 -6.18
N PRO A 119 -15.49 20.44 -6.89
CA PRO A 119 -16.90 20.15 -7.21
C PRO A 119 -17.81 20.04 -5.98
N TRP A 120 -17.26 19.61 -4.84
CA TRP A 120 -18.01 19.42 -3.58
C TRP A 120 -17.95 20.63 -2.63
N LYS A 121 -17.33 21.73 -3.04
CA LYS A 121 -17.19 22.93 -2.20
C LYS A 121 -18.54 23.41 -1.68
N GLY A 122 -18.67 23.46 -0.35
CA GLY A 122 -19.88 23.91 0.32
C GLY A 122 -21.09 22.99 0.13
N LYS A 123 -20.88 21.71 -0.22
CA LYS A 123 -21.96 20.72 -0.41
C LYS A 123 -21.96 19.58 0.61
N ILE A 124 -20.97 19.56 1.52
CA ILE A 124 -20.78 18.48 2.51
C ILE A 124 -21.18 18.90 3.91
N TYR A 125 -20.59 19.96 4.46
CA TYR A 125 -20.97 20.48 5.77
C TYR A 125 -22.30 21.25 5.71
N ALA A 126 -23.05 21.26 6.80
CA ALA A 126 -24.16 22.20 6.96
C ALA A 126 -23.62 23.56 7.39
N SER A 127 -24.24 24.66 6.96
CA SER A 127 -23.77 25.99 7.36
C SER A 127 -24.90 27.01 7.44
N THR A 128 -24.85 27.84 8.47
CA THR A 128 -25.74 28.99 8.63
C THR A 128 -25.47 30.10 7.61
N ASN A 129 -24.36 30.04 6.87
CA ASN A 129 -24.04 30.99 5.82
C ASN A 129 -24.87 30.76 4.54
N PHE A 130 -25.56 29.62 4.41
CA PHE A 130 -26.48 29.37 3.30
C PHE A 130 -27.93 29.60 3.74
N PRO A 131 -28.74 30.30 2.92
CA PRO A 131 -30.14 30.56 3.24
C PRO A 131 -31.03 29.30 3.14
N LYS A 132 -30.53 28.23 2.50
CA LYS A 132 -31.22 26.95 2.29
C LYS A 132 -30.24 25.81 2.50
N GLU A 133 -30.76 24.59 2.65
CA GLU A 133 -29.97 23.37 2.73
C GLU A 133 -29.02 23.24 1.53
N ASN A 134 -27.71 23.34 1.80
CA ASN A 134 -26.64 23.36 0.80
C ASN A 134 -26.15 21.94 0.44
N ARG A 135 -26.55 20.92 1.20
CA ARG A 135 -26.13 19.52 1.05
C ARG A 135 -27.09 18.68 0.20
N GLY A 136 -28.01 19.29 -0.54
CA GLY A 136 -29.10 18.59 -1.24
C GLY A 136 -28.67 17.36 -2.02
N ILE A 137 -27.61 17.45 -2.83
CA ILE A 137 -27.07 16.32 -3.61
C ILE A 137 -26.54 15.19 -2.71
N LEU A 138 -25.84 15.52 -1.62
CA LEU A 138 -25.35 14.51 -0.67
C LEU A 138 -26.53 13.78 -0.01
N LEU A 139 -27.56 14.52 0.42
CA LEU A 139 -28.75 13.93 1.02
C LEU A 139 -29.53 13.05 0.03
N GLU A 140 -29.55 13.40 -1.25
CA GLU A 140 -30.11 12.53 -2.31
C GLU A 140 -29.32 11.23 -2.48
N ILE A 141 -27.98 11.29 -2.43
CA ILE A 141 -27.11 10.09 -2.48
C ILE A 141 -27.39 9.19 -1.28
N LEU A 142 -27.45 9.76 -0.07
CA LEU A 142 -27.77 9.01 1.14
C LEU A 142 -29.16 8.36 1.07
N ALA A 143 -30.16 9.08 0.57
CA ALA A 143 -31.49 8.53 0.36
C ALA A 143 -31.49 7.37 -0.65
N HIS A 144 -30.68 7.46 -1.71
CA HIS A 144 -30.50 6.36 -2.67
C HIS A 144 -29.81 5.15 -2.04
N CYS A 145 -28.74 5.36 -1.26
CA CYS A 145 -28.04 4.30 -0.54
C CYS A 145 -29.00 3.54 0.39
N ARG A 146 -29.80 4.27 1.18
CA ARG A 146 -30.84 3.67 2.04
C ARG A 146 -31.85 2.83 1.24
N LYS A 147 -32.31 3.33 0.09
CA LYS A 147 -33.26 2.58 -0.78
C LYS A 147 -32.64 1.29 -1.35
N LYS A 148 -31.33 1.27 -1.58
CA LYS A 148 -30.60 0.13 -2.17
C LYS A 148 -29.95 -0.79 -1.13
N GLY A 149 -30.00 -0.43 0.16
CA GLY A 149 -29.31 -1.16 1.23
C GLY A 149 -27.78 -1.06 1.16
N ILE A 150 -27.25 0.04 0.61
CA ILE A 150 -25.81 0.31 0.57
C ILE A 150 -25.40 0.98 1.88
N PRO A 151 -24.50 0.41 2.70
CA PRO A 151 -24.01 1.04 3.91
C PRO A 151 -23.25 2.34 3.61
N THR A 152 -23.49 3.34 4.45
CA THR A 152 -22.89 4.67 4.33
C THR A 152 -21.90 4.94 5.46
N VAL A 153 -20.70 5.39 5.08
CA VAL A 153 -19.59 5.68 6.00
C VAL A 153 -19.22 7.15 5.89
N PHE A 154 -19.16 7.84 7.03
CA PHE A 154 -18.63 9.21 7.12
C PHE A 154 -17.34 9.24 7.94
N TRP A 155 -16.23 9.71 7.38
CA TRP A 155 -14.98 9.95 8.12
C TRP A 155 -14.75 11.44 8.34
N ASN A 156 -14.94 11.91 9.57
CA ASN A 156 -14.64 13.29 9.92
C ASN A 156 -13.15 13.44 10.23
N LYS A 157 -12.39 13.90 9.23
CA LYS A 157 -10.93 14.14 9.33
C LYS A 157 -10.58 15.48 9.99
N GLU A 158 -11.57 16.36 10.17
CA GLU A 158 -11.39 17.70 10.72
C GLU A 158 -11.58 17.77 12.25
N ASP A 159 -11.98 16.64 12.86
CA ASP A 159 -12.06 16.51 14.32
C ASP A 159 -10.65 16.46 14.94
N PRO A 160 -10.45 17.01 16.16
CA PRO A 160 -11.46 17.64 17.01
C PRO A 160 -11.69 19.13 16.66
N THR A 161 -10.85 19.73 15.81
CA THR A 161 -10.81 21.17 15.52
C THR A 161 -12.15 21.72 15.05
N HIS A 162 -12.83 21.02 14.13
CA HIS A 162 -14.13 21.44 13.60
C HIS A 162 -15.33 20.78 14.27
N TYR A 163 -15.14 19.97 15.33
CA TYR A 163 -16.27 19.29 15.97
C TYR A 163 -17.32 20.27 16.50
N SER A 164 -16.87 21.39 17.09
CA SER A 164 -17.73 22.44 17.64
C SER A 164 -18.02 23.56 16.63
N ASP A 165 -17.50 23.49 15.40
CA ASP A 165 -17.74 24.48 14.36
C ASP A 165 -19.17 24.31 13.81
N ARG A 166 -20.02 25.34 14.04
CA ARG A 166 -21.40 25.37 13.53
C ARG A 166 -21.55 26.23 12.27
N ILE A 167 -20.48 26.89 11.85
CA ILE A 167 -20.39 27.56 10.56
C ILE A 167 -20.08 26.52 9.48
N HIS A 168 -19.21 25.55 9.76
CA HIS A 168 -18.92 24.42 8.88
C HIS A 168 -19.24 23.11 9.60
N ASP A 169 -20.53 22.88 9.83
CA ASP A 169 -21.04 21.82 10.68
C ASP A 169 -21.00 20.45 9.97
N PHE A 170 -19.83 19.81 10.03
CA PHE A 170 -19.65 18.42 9.58
C PHE A 170 -20.29 17.41 10.52
N VAL A 171 -20.46 17.76 11.80
CA VAL A 171 -21.11 16.89 12.79
C VAL A 171 -22.58 16.67 12.41
N LYS A 172 -23.30 17.73 12.02
CA LYS A 172 -24.67 17.62 11.48
C LYS A 172 -24.75 16.80 10.18
N THR A 173 -23.67 16.68 9.44
CA THR A 173 -23.62 15.78 8.28
C THR A 173 -23.34 14.34 8.69
N ALA A 174 -22.42 14.13 9.64
CA ALA A 174 -22.09 12.81 10.17
C ALA A 174 -23.33 12.08 10.72
N THR A 175 -24.29 12.80 11.32
CA THR A 175 -25.53 12.23 11.86
C THR A 175 -26.47 11.63 10.81
N GLU A 176 -26.24 11.88 9.51
CA GLU A 176 -27.04 11.36 8.41
C GLU A 176 -26.54 10.00 7.87
N PHE A 177 -25.38 9.52 8.36
CA PHE A 177 -24.72 8.30 7.92
C PHE A 177 -24.91 7.13 8.90
N ASP A 178 -24.79 5.90 8.40
CA ASP A 178 -24.95 4.68 9.20
C ASP A 178 -23.76 4.47 10.16
N HIS A 179 -22.55 4.80 9.68
CA HIS A 179 -21.29 4.64 10.40
C HIS A 179 -20.46 5.91 10.36
N VAL A 180 -20.00 6.36 11.53
CA VAL A 180 -19.13 7.53 11.65
C VAL A 180 -17.75 7.10 12.12
N PHE A 181 -16.72 7.59 11.46
CA PHE A 181 -15.34 7.49 11.87
C PHE A 181 -14.81 8.88 12.14
N THR A 182 -13.93 9.02 13.11
CA THR A 182 -13.29 10.29 13.46
C THR A 182 -11.81 10.10 13.66
N THR A 183 -11.01 11.05 13.21
CA THR A 183 -9.55 11.06 13.44
C THR A 183 -9.18 11.25 14.91
N ALA A 184 -10.11 11.75 15.74
CA ALA A 184 -9.90 12.07 17.14
C ALA A 184 -10.71 11.11 18.04
N VAL A 185 -10.05 10.19 18.74
CA VAL A 185 -10.72 9.17 19.57
C VAL A 185 -11.58 9.79 20.67
N GLU A 186 -11.18 10.95 21.21
CA GLU A 186 -11.95 11.71 22.19
C GLU A 186 -13.31 12.21 21.64
N CYS A 187 -13.46 12.34 20.32
CA CYS A 187 -14.73 12.69 19.70
C CYS A 187 -15.70 11.51 19.62
N VAL A 188 -15.23 10.26 19.73
CA VAL A 188 -16.09 9.07 19.66
C VAL A 188 -17.19 9.11 20.72
N GLU A 189 -16.81 9.33 21.99
CA GLU A 189 -17.79 9.39 23.08
C GLU A 189 -18.67 10.64 22.99
N ARG A 190 -18.15 11.74 22.42
CA ARG A 190 -18.95 12.96 22.17
C ARG A 190 -20.05 12.69 21.14
N TYR A 191 -19.75 12.07 19.99
CA TYR A 191 -20.78 11.71 19.01
C TYR A 191 -21.87 10.81 19.60
N LYS A 192 -21.49 9.84 20.44
CA LYS A 192 -22.44 8.96 21.13
C LYS A 192 -23.32 9.72 22.13
N ALA A 193 -22.72 10.58 22.96
CA ALA A 193 -23.42 11.31 24.00
C ALA A 193 -24.30 12.45 23.45
N ASP A 194 -23.74 13.26 22.54
CA ASP A 194 -24.39 14.48 22.05
C ASP A 194 -25.47 14.18 21.00
N TYR A 195 -25.31 13.10 20.21
CA TYR A 195 -26.18 12.79 19.06
C TYR A 195 -26.78 11.38 19.07
N GLY A 196 -26.48 10.56 20.07
CA GLY A 196 -27.03 9.20 20.19
C GLY A 196 -26.57 8.23 19.11
N LEU A 197 -25.45 8.53 18.42
CA LEU A 197 -24.92 7.68 17.36
C LEU A 197 -24.40 6.36 17.93
N LYS A 198 -24.75 5.24 17.29
CA LYS A 198 -24.40 3.89 17.78
C LYS A 198 -23.09 3.35 17.21
N SER A 199 -22.82 3.63 15.94
CA SER A 199 -21.62 3.16 15.25
C SER A 199 -20.67 4.34 15.02
N VAL A 200 -19.81 4.58 16.02
CA VAL A 200 -18.79 5.62 15.99
C VAL A 200 -17.45 5.03 16.41
N HIS A 201 -16.42 5.22 15.58
CA HIS A 201 -15.10 4.62 15.79
C HIS A 201 -13.96 5.61 15.51
N ALA A 202 -12.81 5.40 16.14
CA ALA A 202 -11.61 6.15 15.80
C ALA A 202 -10.98 5.59 14.52
N LEU A 203 -10.58 6.47 13.61
CA LEU A 203 -9.83 6.13 12.41
C LEU A 203 -8.73 7.18 12.21
N PRO A 204 -7.55 6.97 12.81
CA PRO A 204 -6.41 7.86 12.66
C PRO A 204 -5.94 7.92 11.20
N PHE A 205 -5.17 8.95 10.86
CA PHE A 205 -4.44 8.97 9.60
C PHE A 205 -3.45 7.79 9.48
N ALA A 206 -2.91 7.63 8.27
CA ALA A 206 -2.04 6.54 7.87
C ALA A 206 -1.12 7.00 6.72
N THR A 207 -0.30 6.08 6.21
CA THR A 207 0.50 6.25 4.99
C THR A 207 -0.10 5.45 3.81
N ASN A 208 0.10 5.94 2.58
CA ASN A 208 -0.04 5.12 1.36
C ASN A 208 1.35 4.69 0.91
N PRO A 209 1.77 3.42 1.09
CA PRO A 209 3.10 2.97 0.72
C PRO A 209 3.41 3.12 -0.78
N ALA A 210 2.40 3.04 -1.65
CA ALA A 210 2.61 3.23 -3.09
C ALA A 210 3.16 4.64 -3.42
N LEU A 211 2.78 5.64 -2.63
CA LEU A 211 3.26 7.02 -2.77
C LEU A 211 4.48 7.31 -1.88
N PHE A 212 4.48 6.79 -0.65
CA PHE A 212 5.49 7.04 0.37
C PHE A 212 6.18 5.74 0.75
N ASN A 213 7.36 5.50 0.21
CA ASN A 213 8.12 4.26 0.44
C ASN A 213 9.61 4.56 0.62
N PRO A 214 10.38 3.60 1.14
CA PRO A 214 11.81 3.76 1.41
C PRO A 214 12.68 3.61 0.16
N ILE A 215 12.12 3.48 -1.05
CA ILE A 215 12.92 3.34 -2.27
C ILE A 215 13.66 4.66 -2.51
N ASP A 216 14.98 4.62 -2.34
CA ASP A 216 15.82 5.80 -2.45
C ASP A 216 15.79 6.36 -3.88
N THR A 217 15.59 7.68 -3.97
CA THR A 217 15.63 8.43 -5.23
C THR A 217 16.92 9.23 -5.40
N GLY A 218 17.85 9.14 -4.44
CA GLY A 218 19.14 9.79 -4.45
C GLY A 218 19.88 9.63 -3.12
N SER A 219 21.04 10.29 -2.99
CA SER A 219 21.75 10.38 -1.72
C SER A 219 20.96 11.23 -0.72
N ARG A 220 20.84 10.77 0.53
CA ARG A 220 20.21 11.53 1.60
C ARG A 220 21.22 12.46 2.26
N SER A 221 20.81 13.70 2.52
CA SER A 221 21.57 14.63 3.37
C SER A 221 21.22 14.42 4.86
N ASP A 222 21.90 15.17 5.74
CA ASP A 222 21.55 15.32 7.15
C ASP A 222 20.91 16.70 7.46
N ALA A 223 20.46 17.44 6.43
CA ALA A 223 19.74 18.70 6.63
C ALA A 223 18.31 18.42 7.14
N VAL A 224 17.77 19.22 8.06
CA VAL A 224 16.40 19.01 8.53
C VAL A 224 15.42 19.57 7.50
N THR A 225 14.68 18.68 6.84
CA THR A 225 13.66 19.09 5.86
C THR A 225 12.34 19.40 6.54
N PHE A 226 11.62 20.42 6.07
CA PHE A 226 10.26 20.73 6.50
C PHE A 226 9.41 21.10 5.29
N ALA A 227 8.41 20.26 4.96
CA ALA A 227 7.47 20.59 3.90
C ALA A 227 6.15 21.10 4.47
N GLY A 228 6.05 22.42 4.66
CA GLY A 228 4.92 23.09 5.28
C GLY A 228 5.09 24.60 5.28
N SER A 229 4.08 25.31 5.78
CA SER A 229 4.06 26.77 5.81
C SER A 229 3.93 27.32 7.21
N TRP A 230 4.28 28.59 7.32
CA TRP A 230 4.00 29.40 8.50
C TRP A 230 2.51 29.76 8.56
N TYR A 231 1.98 29.86 9.78
CA TYR A 231 0.59 30.22 10.03
C TYR A 231 0.53 31.15 11.24
N ALA A 232 0.61 32.46 11.01
CA ALA A 232 0.66 33.47 12.08
C ALA A 232 -0.59 33.49 12.98
N ASN A 233 -1.70 32.93 12.50
CA ASN A 233 -2.93 32.75 13.26
C ASN A 233 -2.91 31.53 14.22
N HIS A 234 -1.92 30.65 14.10
CA HIS A 234 -1.69 29.54 15.04
C HIS A 234 -0.48 29.85 15.92
N LEU A 235 -0.65 30.81 16.85
CA LEU A 235 0.44 31.40 17.64
C LEU A 235 1.31 30.34 18.35
N GLU A 236 0.72 29.48 19.18
CA GLU A 236 1.44 28.44 19.92
C GLU A 236 2.21 27.49 18.99
N ARG A 237 1.58 27.06 17.89
CA ARG A 237 2.22 26.21 16.88
C ARG A 237 3.43 26.90 16.25
N SER A 238 3.29 28.18 15.91
CA SER A 238 4.33 29.00 15.31
C SER A 238 5.48 29.26 16.29
N GLU A 239 5.18 29.52 17.57
CA GLU A 239 6.18 29.66 18.64
C GLU A 239 6.97 28.36 18.83
N HIS A 240 6.31 27.21 18.95
CA HIS A 240 7.01 25.91 19.04
C HIS A 240 7.87 25.64 17.80
N MET A 241 7.36 25.91 16.59
CA MET A 241 8.15 25.75 15.38
C MET A 241 9.39 26.66 15.39
N HIS A 242 9.22 27.91 15.82
CA HIS A 242 10.31 28.89 15.92
C HIS A 242 11.43 28.42 16.84
N ASP A 243 11.06 27.99 18.05
CA ASP A 243 11.99 27.53 19.08
C ASP A 243 12.73 26.26 18.64
N ILE A 244 12.02 25.30 18.05
CA ILE A 244 12.61 24.08 17.49
C ILE A 244 13.62 24.44 16.39
N LEU A 245 13.23 25.27 15.42
CA LEU A 245 14.11 25.63 14.30
C LEU A 245 15.36 26.38 14.77
N ARG A 246 15.24 27.26 15.77
CA ARG A 246 16.40 27.92 16.38
C ARG A 246 17.30 26.94 17.12
N GLY A 247 16.71 26.03 17.89
CA GLY A 247 17.45 24.99 18.61
C GLY A 247 18.26 24.10 17.67
N LEU A 248 17.64 23.62 16.59
CA LEU A 248 18.31 22.82 15.56
C LEU A 248 19.47 23.57 14.90
N ARG A 249 19.27 24.84 14.54
CA ARG A 249 20.35 25.65 13.98
C ARG A 249 21.49 25.92 14.96
N ALA A 250 21.17 26.17 16.23
CA ALA A 250 22.18 26.36 17.27
C ALA A 250 23.01 25.08 17.51
N ALA A 251 22.40 23.91 17.31
CA ALA A 251 23.07 22.61 17.34
C ALA A 251 23.86 22.28 16.05
N GLY A 252 23.84 23.14 15.04
CA GLY A 252 24.64 23.02 13.82
C GLY A 252 23.96 22.31 12.65
N TYR A 253 22.65 22.03 12.73
CA TYR A 253 21.90 21.45 11.61
C TYR A 253 21.55 22.52 10.56
N ASP A 254 21.69 22.16 9.29
CA ASP A 254 21.14 22.97 8.18
C ASP A 254 19.63 22.70 8.03
N LEU A 255 18.91 23.63 7.39
CA LEU A 255 17.47 23.57 7.21
C LEU A 255 17.08 23.64 5.72
N GLU A 256 16.09 22.84 5.34
CA GLU A 256 15.44 22.93 4.02
C GLU A 256 13.92 23.04 4.18
N ILE A 257 13.39 24.25 3.99
CA ILE A 257 11.99 24.57 4.24
C ILE A 257 11.23 24.70 2.91
N TYR A 258 10.51 23.66 2.51
CA TYR A 258 9.66 23.67 1.33
C TYR A 258 8.31 24.34 1.64
N ASN A 259 8.21 25.63 1.34
CA ASN A 259 7.05 26.45 1.69
C ASN A 259 5.91 26.31 0.68
N ARG A 260 4.73 25.84 1.10
CA ARG A 260 3.55 25.67 0.22
C ARG A 260 3.06 26.99 -0.37
N TYR A 261 3.15 28.07 0.40
CA TYR A 261 2.78 29.43 0.00
C TYR A 261 4.01 30.24 -0.42
N HIS A 262 5.00 29.61 -1.06
CA HIS A 262 6.19 30.31 -1.52
C HIS A 262 5.81 31.38 -2.55
N GLY A 263 6.21 32.63 -2.29
CA GLY A 263 5.88 33.78 -3.15
C GLY A 263 4.46 34.32 -2.97
N ASP A 264 3.69 33.79 -2.01
CA ASP A 264 2.43 34.39 -1.58
C ASP A 264 2.69 35.70 -0.81
N GLY A 265 1.79 36.67 -0.97
CA GLY A 265 1.83 37.96 -0.28
C GLY A 265 0.98 38.00 1.00
N ASP A 266 0.27 36.92 1.36
CA ASP A 266 -0.54 36.88 2.58
C ASP A 266 0.36 36.96 3.85
N PRO A 267 0.21 38.00 4.69
CA PRO A 267 0.95 38.13 5.95
C PRO A 267 0.77 36.94 6.90
N LEU A 268 -0.34 36.19 6.81
CA LEU A 268 -0.57 35.00 7.62
C LEU A 268 0.42 33.87 7.32
N HIS A 269 0.99 33.86 6.11
CA HIS A 269 1.93 32.85 5.64
C HIS A 269 3.38 33.35 5.54
N ALA A 270 3.62 34.58 5.99
CA ALA A 270 4.96 35.18 5.98
C ALA A 270 5.87 34.52 7.03
N TRP A 271 6.98 33.96 6.58
CA TRP A 271 8.02 33.39 7.44
C TRP A 271 8.83 34.50 8.13
N PRO A 272 9.29 34.28 9.38
CA PRO A 272 10.28 35.16 10.00
C PRO A 272 11.53 35.33 9.14
N SER A 273 12.06 36.56 9.05
CA SER A 273 13.14 36.91 8.11
C SER A 273 14.45 36.15 8.32
N GLU A 274 14.67 35.61 9.52
CA GLU A 274 15.84 34.79 9.82
C GLU A 274 15.82 33.43 9.11
N TYR A 275 14.66 32.98 8.61
CA TYR A 275 14.53 31.71 7.91
C TYR A 275 14.57 31.84 6.38
N THR A 276 14.52 33.05 5.83
CA THR A 276 14.55 33.32 4.38
C THR A 276 15.65 32.55 3.63
N PRO A 277 16.89 32.40 4.14
CA PRO A 277 17.94 31.65 3.42
C PRO A 277 17.64 30.14 3.24
N PHE A 278 16.76 29.57 4.07
CA PHE A 278 16.42 28.15 4.10
C PHE A 278 15.11 27.83 3.37
N VAL A 279 14.32 28.85 3.06
CA VAL A 279 13.04 28.71 2.37
C VAL A 279 13.27 28.37 0.89
N ARG A 280 12.65 27.28 0.46
CA ARG A 280 12.65 26.75 -0.91
C ARG A 280 11.24 26.90 -1.52
N PRO A 281 11.12 26.84 -2.86
CA PRO A 281 9.84 26.78 -3.54
C PRO A 281 8.95 25.63 -3.06
N ALA A 282 7.65 25.79 -3.27
CA ALA A 282 6.69 24.71 -3.03
C ALA A 282 7.02 23.49 -3.89
N VAL A 283 6.92 22.31 -3.30
CA VAL A 283 7.06 21.04 -4.02
C VAL A 283 5.66 20.59 -4.47
N PRO A 284 5.48 20.22 -5.75
CA PRO A 284 4.24 19.62 -6.23
C PRO A 284 3.83 18.40 -5.39
N HIS A 285 2.53 18.15 -5.28
CA HIS A 285 2.00 17.08 -4.44
C HIS A 285 2.58 15.71 -4.80
N ASP A 286 2.72 15.42 -6.09
CA ASP A 286 3.29 14.18 -6.63
C ASP A 286 4.80 14.03 -6.38
N GLN A 287 5.49 15.09 -5.99
CA GLN A 287 6.94 15.10 -5.71
C GLN A 287 7.27 15.20 -4.20
N ILE A 288 6.26 15.30 -3.34
CA ILE A 288 6.46 15.50 -1.91
C ILE A 288 7.23 14.34 -1.25
N ALA A 289 7.05 13.12 -1.76
CA ALA A 289 7.78 11.95 -1.30
C ALA A 289 9.29 12.08 -1.53
N ASP A 290 9.73 12.72 -2.63
CA ASP A 290 11.15 12.94 -2.90
C ASP A 290 11.75 13.96 -1.94
N ALA A 291 11.01 15.00 -1.58
CA ALA A 291 11.42 15.95 -0.54
C ALA A 291 11.52 15.29 0.85
N TYR A 292 10.69 14.27 1.12
CA TYR A 292 10.79 13.48 2.36
C TYR A 292 11.98 12.54 2.35
N LYS A 293 12.35 12.01 1.18
CA LYS A 293 13.49 11.11 1.00
C LYS A 293 14.83 11.83 0.84
N SER A 294 14.86 13.13 0.55
CA SER A 294 16.10 13.89 0.31
C SER A 294 17.02 14.00 1.53
N SER A 295 16.48 13.73 2.74
CA SER A 295 17.22 13.74 3.99
C SER A 295 16.90 12.53 4.87
N ARG A 296 17.80 12.26 5.83
CA ARG A 296 17.57 11.34 6.94
C ARG A 296 16.68 11.94 8.02
N LEU A 297 16.55 13.27 8.08
CA LEU A 297 15.87 14.02 9.14
C LEU A 297 14.78 14.91 8.55
N ALA A 298 13.57 14.84 9.09
CA ALA A 298 12.48 15.72 8.69
C ALA A 298 11.64 16.19 9.87
N LEU A 299 11.29 17.47 9.86
CA LEU A 299 10.45 18.11 10.86
C LEU A 299 8.97 17.93 10.53
N ASN A 300 8.20 17.61 11.56
CA ASN A 300 6.76 17.70 11.62
C ASN A 300 6.37 18.72 12.69
N ILE A 301 5.28 19.46 12.46
CA ILE A 301 4.72 20.35 13.47
C ILE A 301 3.20 20.15 13.51
N ASN A 302 2.72 19.64 14.64
CA ASN A 302 1.32 19.38 14.96
C ASN A 302 0.65 20.62 15.55
N THR A 303 -0.53 20.97 15.02
CA THR A 303 -1.41 21.98 15.61
C THR A 303 -2.25 21.40 16.74
N VAL A 304 -2.74 20.17 16.57
CA VAL A 304 -3.47 19.43 17.60
C VAL A 304 -2.45 18.62 18.39
N THR A 305 -2.23 18.97 19.66
CA THR A 305 -1.22 18.33 20.53
C THR A 305 -1.83 17.43 21.60
N GLN A 306 -3.10 17.66 21.96
CA GLN A 306 -3.76 16.96 23.07
C GLN A 306 -4.57 15.73 22.64
N SER A 307 -4.80 15.53 21.34
CA SER A 307 -5.51 14.34 20.86
C SER A 307 -4.62 13.10 20.96
N ARG A 308 -5.22 11.97 21.32
CA ARG A 308 -4.52 10.67 21.37
C ARG A 308 -4.41 9.99 20.00
N THR A 309 -5.15 10.45 19.00
CA THR A 309 -5.12 9.85 17.65
C THR A 309 -5.07 10.84 16.51
N MET A 310 -5.45 12.11 16.73
CA MET A 310 -5.31 13.17 15.72
C MET A 310 -3.95 13.85 15.83
N PHE A 311 -3.13 13.64 14.81
CA PHE A 311 -1.91 14.40 14.52
C PHE A 311 -1.63 14.37 13.01
N ALA A 312 -0.62 15.11 12.55
CA ALA A 312 -0.38 15.28 11.13
C ALA A 312 -0.03 13.96 10.42
N ARG A 313 -0.67 13.73 9.26
CA ARG A 313 -0.42 12.62 8.32
C ARG A 313 1.07 12.45 7.99
N ARG A 314 1.79 13.58 7.94
CA ARG A 314 3.24 13.66 7.67
C ARG A 314 4.06 12.71 8.53
N VAL A 315 3.67 12.47 9.78
CA VAL A 315 4.40 11.53 10.65
C VAL A 315 4.45 10.15 10.01
N PHE A 316 3.31 9.61 9.56
CA PHE A 316 3.25 8.32 8.89
C PHE A 316 3.98 8.33 7.54
N GLU A 317 3.79 9.39 6.76
CA GLU A 317 4.38 9.54 5.43
C GLU A 317 5.92 9.57 5.50
N LEU A 318 6.50 10.33 6.44
CA LEU A 318 7.95 10.40 6.69
C LEU A 318 8.53 9.05 7.12
N MET A 319 7.88 8.37 8.06
CA MET A 319 8.30 7.05 8.52
C MET A 319 8.26 6.01 7.39
N SER A 320 7.22 6.08 6.53
CA SER A 320 7.08 5.24 5.35
C SER A 320 8.16 5.52 4.30
N CYS A 321 8.66 6.76 4.22
CA CYS A 321 9.84 7.15 3.44
C CYS A 321 11.18 6.81 4.12
N ASN A 322 11.17 6.10 5.25
CA ASN A 322 12.34 5.79 6.07
C ASN A 322 13.12 7.06 6.48
N THR A 323 12.41 8.10 6.91
CA THR A 323 12.98 9.38 7.36
C THR A 323 12.68 9.57 8.84
N LEU A 324 13.68 9.96 9.64
CA LEU A 324 13.51 10.18 11.07
C LEU A 324 12.64 11.41 11.30
N VAL A 325 11.59 11.24 12.10
CA VAL A 325 10.65 12.30 12.43
C VAL A 325 11.16 13.08 13.63
N LEU A 326 11.41 14.37 13.40
CA LEU A 326 11.52 15.39 14.44
C LEU A 326 10.14 16.04 14.58
N SER A 327 9.67 16.30 15.80
CA SER A 327 8.34 16.87 16.02
C SER A 327 8.31 17.80 17.23
N ASN A 328 7.29 18.65 17.31
CA ASN A 328 6.82 19.12 18.61
C ASN A 328 6.05 18.00 19.33
N TYR A 329 5.96 18.07 20.65
CA TYR A 329 5.26 17.10 21.46
C TYR A 329 3.76 17.07 21.14
N SER A 330 3.23 15.86 21.02
CA SER A 330 1.79 15.62 20.95
C SER A 330 1.48 14.25 21.51
N VAL A 331 0.42 14.16 22.31
CA VAL A 331 0.00 12.95 23.02
C VAL A 331 -0.15 11.77 22.07
N GLY A 332 -0.82 11.95 20.92
CA GLY A 332 -1.02 10.85 19.97
C GLY A 332 0.25 10.33 19.31
N VAL A 333 1.24 11.19 19.07
CA VAL A 333 2.54 10.74 18.51
C VAL A 333 3.34 9.98 19.56
N GLU A 334 3.34 10.44 20.81
CA GLU A 334 3.98 9.72 21.91
C GLU A 334 3.29 8.36 22.18
N ASP A 335 1.96 8.35 22.25
CA ASP A 335 1.17 7.13 22.47
C ASP A 335 1.44 6.07 21.38
N MET A 336 1.58 6.49 20.11
CA MET A 336 1.78 5.55 19.00
C MET A 336 3.24 5.18 18.76
N PHE A 337 4.18 6.11 18.89
CA PHE A 337 5.57 5.93 18.44
C PHE A 337 6.62 6.14 19.54
N GLY A 338 6.22 6.70 20.69
CA GLY A 338 7.09 6.88 21.85
C GLY A 338 8.45 7.47 21.51
N SER A 339 9.51 6.74 21.90
CA SER A 339 10.89 7.16 21.66
C SER A 339 11.33 7.11 20.19
N ASP A 340 10.57 6.50 19.28
CA ASP A 340 10.98 6.45 17.88
C ASP A 340 10.68 7.76 17.11
N VAL A 341 10.12 8.76 17.80
CA VAL A 341 10.05 10.17 17.37
C VAL A 341 10.90 11.04 18.30
N ILE A 342 11.55 12.07 17.75
CA ILE A 342 12.32 13.05 18.52
C ILE A 342 11.48 14.31 18.77
N PHE A 343 11.10 14.54 20.03
CA PHE A 343 10.34 15.73 20.43
C PHE A 343 11.29 16.88 20.77
N CYS A 344 11.50 17.78 19.81
CA CYS A 344 12.54 18.82 19.88
C CYS A 344 12.19 19.99 20.82
N ASP A 345 10.93 20.18 21.16
CA ASP A 345 10.45 21.15 22.15
C ASP A 345 10.56 20.63 23.59
N SER A 346 10.36 19.33 23.79
CA SER A 346 10.47 18.69 25.12
C SER A 346 11.89 18.27 25.49
N ASP A 347 12.66 17.76 24.52
CA ASP A 347 14.05 17.32 24.71
C ASP A 347 14.93 17.77 23.53
N PRO A 348 15.33 19.06 23.51
CA PRO A 348 16.07 19.65 22.40
C PRO A 348 17.47 19.08 22.19
N GLN A 349 18.05 18.42 23.21
CA GLN A 349 19.41 17.87 23.13
C GLN A 349 19.44 16.45 22.56
N ARG A 350 18.32 15.73 22.61
CA ARG A 350 18.23 14.31 22.24
C ARG A 350 18.84 13.98 20.89
N LEU A 351 18.48 14.74 19.85
CA LEU A 351 18.98 14.48 18.50
C LEU A 351 20.51 14.50 18.42
N ALA A 352 21.15 15.45 19.11
CA ALA A 352 22.60 15.60 19.12
C ALA A 352 23.33 14.47 19.88
N THR A 353 22.62 13.68 20.68
CA THR A 353 23.17 12.54 21.40
C THR A 353 23.14 11.23 20.61
N LEU A 354 22.40 11.19 19.51
CA LEU A 354 22.24 9.98 18.69
C LEU A 354 23.42 9.84 17.73
N SER A 355 23.98 8.63 17.66
CA SER A 355 24.92 8.27 16.61
C SER A 355 24.21 8.07 15.26
N GLY A 356 24.99 7.98 14.18
CA GLY A 356 24.44 7.63 12.86
C GLY A 356 23.70 6.29 12.87
N ASP A 357 24.24 5.30 13.58
CA ASP A 357 23.63 3.97 13.71
C ASP A 357 22.34 4.01 14.53
N ASP A 358 22.26 4.85 15.57
CA ASP A 358 21.04 5.03 16.36
C ASP A 358 19.91 5.61 15.49
N ILE A 359 20.24 6.62 14.67
CA ILE A 359 19.28 7.23 13.73
C ILE A 359 18.77 6.18 12.75
N ASP A 360 19.65 5.38 12.15
CA ASP A 360 19.25 4.36 11.18
C ASP A 360 18.43 3.24 11.82
N ALA A 361 18.75 2.87 13.06
CA ALA A 361 17.96 1.90 13.82
C ALA A 361 16.55 2.43 14.14
N ILE A 362 16.38 3.70 14.50
CA ILE A 362 15.06 4.31 14.73
C ILE A 362 14.26 4.38 13.42
N ARG A 363 14.89 4.82 12.32
CA ARG A 363 14.27 4.90 11.00
C ARG A 363 13.69 3.56 10.55
N GLU A 364 14.46 2.48 10.69
CA GLU A 364 14.02 1.12 10.35
C GLU A 364 12.86 0.63 11.22
N ARG A 365 12.89 0.90 12.54
CA ARG A 365 11.78 0.55 13.45
C ARG A 365 10.51 1.30 13.06
N ASN A 366 10.61 2.59 12.80
CA ASN A 366 9.51 3.43 12.33
C ASN A 366 8.91 2.89 11.03
N LEU A 367 9.74 2.61 10.02
CA LEU A 367 9.32 2.05 8.75
C LEU A 367 8.56 0.73 8.94
N THR A 368 9.15 -0.19 9.71
CA THR A 368 8.53 -1.49 10.02
C THR A 368 7.17 -1.31 10.70
N GLN A 369 7.09 -0.44 11.70
CA GLN A 369 5.87 -0.18 12.45
C GLN A 369 4.75 0.39 11.56
N VAL A 370 5.05 1.39 10.72
CA VAL A 370 4.00 2.00 9.89
C VAL A 370 3.53 1.09 8.76
N LEU A 371 4.42 0.32 8.15
CA LEU A 371 4.03 -0.65 7.12
C LEU A 371 3.19 -1.80 7.71
N ALA A 372 3.48 -2.22 8.93
CA ALA A 372 2.77 -3.32 9.58
C ALA A 372 1.40 -2.93 10.16
N HIS A 373 1.18 -1.65 10.52
CA HIS A 373 0.00 -1.27 11.31
C HIS A 373 -0.69 0.04 10.90
N HIS A 374 -0.04 0.90 10.09
CA HIS A 374 -0.50 2.26 9.84
C HIS A 374 -0.57 2.63 8.35
N THR A 375 -1.00 1.70 7.51
CA THR A 375 -1.29 1.97 6.08
C THR A 375 -2.78 2.17 5.82
N TYR A 376 -3.15 2.89 4.75
CA TYR A 376 -4.56 3.09 4.41
C TYR A 376 -5.30 1.80 4.04
N ARG A 377 -4.57 0.74 3.66
CA ARG A 377 -5.11 -0.63 3.57
C ARG A 377 -5.65 -1.10 4.93
N HIS A 378 -4.86 -0.96 5.99
CA HIS A 378 -5.31 -1.27 7.36
C HIS A 378 -6.51 -0.42 7.78
N ARG A 379 -6.54 0.87 7.40
CA ARG A 379 -7.69 1.75 7.70
C ARG A 379 -8.94 1.29 6.96
N TRP A 380 -8.80 0.86 5.72
CA TRP A 380 -9.92 0.31 4.96
C TRP A 380 -10.44 -1.00 5.55
N GLU A 381 -9.56 -1.92 5.92
CA GLU A 381 -9.94 -3.19 6.56
C GLU A 381 -10.58 -2.98 7.94
N GLU A 382 -10.12 -1.99 8.71
CA GLU A 382 -10.78 -1.56 9.94
C GLU A 382 -12.19 -1.02 9.66
N ILE A 383 -12.38 -0.19 8.63
CA ILE A 383 -13.72 0.27 8.21
C ILE A 383 -14.61 -0.94 7.90
N LEU A 384 -14.16 -1.85 7.03
CA LEU A 384 -14.93 -3.04 6.65
C LEU A 384 -15.31 -3.89 7.88
N THR A 385 -14.37 -4.11 8.78
CA THR A 385 -14.59 -4.86 10.03
C THR A 385 -15.65 -4.19 10.90
N ARG A 386 -15.53 -2.87 11.14
CA ARG A 386 -16.43 -2.12 12.03
C ARG A 386 -17.84 -1.96 11.50
N ILE A 387 -18.02 -1.93 10.18
CA ILE A 387 -19.35 -1.90 9.56
C ILE A 387 -19.95 -3.30 9.39
N GLY A 388 -19.21 -4.36 9.73
CA GLY A 388 -19.65 -5.75 9.59
C GLY A 388 -19.65 -6.27 8.16
N PHE A 389 -18.84 -5.69 7.28
CA PHE A 389 -18.69 -6.14 5.90
C PHE A 389 -17.74 -7.33 5.82
N ALA A 390 -18.26 -8.49 5.42
CA ALA A 390 -17.46 -9.71 5.26
C ALA A 390 -16.40 -9.52 4.17
N HIS A 391 -15.13 -9.70 4.53
CA HIS A 391 -14.00 -9.59 3.63
C HIS A 391 -12.87 -10.54 4.06
N ARG A 392 -11.95 -10.79 3.14
CA ARG A 392 -10.62 -11.34 3.42
C ARG A 392 -9.59 -10.22 3.33
N PRO A 393 -8.47 -10.27 4.07
CA PRO A 393 -7.39 -9.31 3.91
C PRO A 393 -6.86 -9.24 2.47
N ALA A 394 -6.10 -8.19 2.17
CA ALA A 394 -5.40 -8.09 0.90
C ALA A 394 -4.49 -9.31 0.65
N ALA A 395 -4.21 -9.57 -0.63
CA ALA A 395 -3.27 -10.60 -1.04
C ALA A 395 -1.87 -10.21 -0.55
N GLU A 396 -1.32 -11.02 0.34
CA GLU A 396 0.07 -10.93 0.75
C GLU A 396 0.66 -12.32 0.92
N ASP A 397 -0.06 -13.37 0.50
CA ASP A 397 0.38 -14.77 0.54
C ASP A 397 1.64 -14.95 -0.32
N ILE A 398 2.64 -15.64 0.21
CA ILE A 398 3.90 -15.89 -0.49
C ILE A 398 4.02 -17.39 -0.75
N CYS A 399 4.39 -17.74 -1.99
CA CYS A 399 4.89 -19.08 -2.28
C CYS A 399 6.41 -19.10 -2.17
N VAL A 400 6.90 -19.78 -1.14
CA VAL A 400 8.32 -20.08 -0.99
C VAL A 400 8.67 -21.18 -1.97
N VAL A 401 9.59 -20.92 -2.89
CA VAL A 401 10.08 -21.88 -3.87
C VAL A 401 11.46 -22.35 -3.44
N TRP A 402 11.60 -23.66 -3.26
CA TRP A 402 12.81 -24.28 -2.76
C TRP A 402 13.34 -25.34 -3.74
N PRO A 403 14.57 -25.19 -4.26
CA PRO A 403 15.19 -26.19 -5.12
C PRO A 403 15.61 -27.43 -4.31
N VAL A 404 15.24 -28.62 -4.79
CA VAL A 404 15.51 -29.91 -4.15
C VAL A 404 16.41 -30.74 -5.06
N HIS A 405 17.61 -31.08 -4.58
CA HIS A 405 18.58 -31.91 -5.30
C HIS A 405 18.64 -33.34 -4.74
N LYS A 406 18.17 -33.55 -3.50
CA LYS A 406 18.06 -34.85 -2.83
C LYS A 406 16.94 -34.81 -1.81
N LEU A 407 16.47 -35.98 -1.37
CA LEU A 407 15.35 -36.09 -0.43
C LEU A 407 15.55 -35.28 0.87
N GLY A 408 16.79 -35.20 1.37
CA GLY A 408 17.11 -34.44 2.59
C GLY A 408 16.91 -32.93 2.47
N ASP A 409 16.98 -32.36 1.25
CA ASP A 409 16.78 -30.91 1.07
C ASP A 409 15.32 -30.53 1.33
N ALA A 410 14.37 -31.42 1.02
CA ALA A 410 12.94 -31.22 1.31
C ALA A 410 12.66 -31.19 2.82
N GLU A 411 13.40 -31.97 3.62
CA GLU A 411 13.27 -31.95 5.09
C GLU A 411 13.80 -30.63 5.67
N ILE A 412 14.92 -30.12 5.14
CA ILE A 412 15.48 -28.81 5.51
C ILE A 412 14.51 -27.69 5.12
N ALA A 413 13.98 -27.73 3.89
CA ALA A 413 12.99 -26.77 3.39
C ALA A 413 11.76 -26.71 4.29
N LEU A 414 11.23 -27.87 4.68
CA LEU A 414 10.08 -27.96 5.57
C LEU A 414 10.40 -27.37 6.95
N GLY A 415 11.56 -27.70 7.51
CA GLY A 415 12.00 -27.16 8.80
C GLY A 415 12.12 -25.64 8.79
N TRP A 416 12.71 -25.07 7.74
CA TRP A 416 12.82 -23.62 7.56
C TRP A 416 11.44 -22.98 7.35
N PHE A 417 10.61 -23.55 6.47
CA PHE A 417 9.28 -23.01 6.16
C PHE A 417 8.37 -22.99 7.40
N GLN A 418 8.41 -24.02 8.24
CA GLN A 418 7.67 -24.06 9.50
C GLN A 418 8.14 -23.02 10.53
N GLN A 419 9.39 -22.56 10.43
CA GLN A 419 9.95 -21.55 11.33
C GLN A 419 9.71 -20.11 10.83
N GLU A 420 9.77 -19.88 9.51
CA GLU A 420 9.83 -18.53 8.94
C GLU A 420 8.54 -18.08 8.22
N ALA A 421 7.72 -19.00 7.73
CA ALA A 421 6.51 -18.68 6.97
C ALA A 421 5.25 -18.60 7.84
N ASP A 422 4.25 -17.85 7.37
CA ASP A 422 2.91 -17.86 7.96
C ASP A 422 2.10 -18.99 7.34
N LEU A 423 2.08 -20.14 8.03
CA LEU A 423 1.42 -21.37 7.59
C LEU A 423 -0.10 -21.23 7.36
N SER A 424 -0.73 -20.13 7.80
CA SER A 424 -2.15 -19.86 7.54
C SER A 424 -2.42 -19.34 6.13
N ARG A 425 -1.40 -18.83 5.44
CA ARG A 425 -1.53 -18.18 4.13
C ARG A 425 -0.45 -18.55 3.13
N ASP A 426 0.77 -18.84 3.58
CA ASP A 426 1.90 -19.11 2.70
C ASP A 426 1.91 -20.55 2.19
N GLN A 427 2.58 -20.75 1.07
CA GLN A 427 2.73 -22.04 0.42
C GLN A 427 4.22 -22.37 0.23
N LEU A 428 4.53 -23.66 0.18
CA LEU A 428 5.87 -24.16 -0.13
C LEU A 428 5.83 -24.94 -1.44
N LEU A 429 6.56 -24.49 -2.45
CA LEU A 429 6.83 -25.24 -3.67
C LEU A 429 8.20 -25.90 -3.57
N LEU A 430 8.21 -27.22 -3.45
CA LEU A 430 9.42 -28.02 -3.60
C LEU A 430 9.64 -28.31 -5.09
N MET A 431 10.74 -27.79 -5.62
CA MET A 431 11.11 -27.94 -7.03
C MET A 431 12.23 -28.98 -7.16
N ALA A 432 11.87 -30.20 -7.55
CA ALA A 432 12.84 -31.24 -7.85
C ALA A 432 13.65 -30.89 -9.10
N MET A 433 14.97 -30.83 -8.94
CA MET A 433 15.92 -30.44 -9.98
C MET A 433 16.28 -31.61 -10.90
N ASP A 434 16.71 -31.34 -12.13
CA ASP A 434 16.92 -32.35 -13.20
C ASP A 434 17.88 -33.48 -12.85
N ALA A 435 18.80 -33.25 -11.91
CA ALA A 435 19.76 -34.25 -11.46
C ALA A 435 19.15 -35.34 -10.55
N MET A 436 17.88 -35.21 -10.14
CA MET A 436 17.21 -36.16 -9.26
C MET A 436 16.71 -37.39 -10.03
N GLU A 437 16.86 -38.57 -9.42
CA GLU A 437 16.36 -39.81 -10.01
C GLU A 437 14.82 -39.89 -9.96
N PRO A 438 14.14 -40.47 -10.98
CA PRO A 438 12.68 -40.52 -11.02
C PRO A 438 12.01 -41.17 -9.80
N LEU A 439 12.67 -42.17 -9.19
CA LEU A 439 12.17 -42.83 -7.98
C LEU A 439 12.24 -41.92 -6.75
N GLU A 440 13.26 -41.06 -6.67
CA GLU A 440 13.37 -40.06 -5.61
C GLU A 440 12.33 -38.96 -5.78
N ILE A 441 12.08 -38.53 -7.02
CA ILE A 441 11.01 -37.59 -7.35
C ILE A 441 9.64 -38.16 -6.94
N ALA A 442 9.36 -39.42 -7.28
CA ALA A 442 8.11 -40.08 -6.85
C ALA A 442 7.96 -40.11 -5.32
N THR A 443 9.06 -40.36 -4.61
CA THR A 443 9.11 -40.32 -3.14
C THR A 443 8.84 -38.91 -2.61
N LEU A 444 9.33 -37.86 -3.27
CA LEU A 444 9.02 -36.47 -2.89
C LEU A 444 7.51 -36.18 -3.00
N TYR A 445 6.90 -36.54 -4.13
CA TYR A 445 5.46 -36.37 -4.33
C TYR A 445 4.64 -37.11 -3.26
N GLU A 446 4.98 -38.35 -2.96
CA GLU A 446 4.28 -39.16 -1.94
C GLU A 446 4.43 -38.56 -0.53
N LYS A 447 5.63 -38.10 -0.17
CA LYS A 447 5.93 -37.64 1.19
C LYS A 447 5.52 -36.21 1.47
N PHE A 448 5.63 -35.30 0.51
CA PHE A 448 5.55 -33.87 0.81
C PHE A 448 4.38 -33.14 0.15
N ASN A 449 3.74 -33.69 -0.89
CA ASN A 449 2.69 -32.99 -1.65
C ASN A 449 1.33 -32.93 -0.91
N ARG A 450 1.27 -32.17 0.20
CA ARG A 450 0.12 -32.06 1.11
C ARG A 450 0.22 -30.82 1.99
N TYR A 451 -0.91 -30.38 2.54
CA TYR A 451 -0.98 -29.33 3.57
C TYR A 451 -0.29 -28.01 3.21
N GLY A 452 -0.58 -27.45 2.03
CA GLY A 452 0.02 -26.18 1.58
C GLY A 452 1.43 -26.33 0.98
N ILE A 453 1.92 -27.56 0.87
CA ILE A 453 3.16 -27.90 0.17
C ILE A 453 2.79 -28.52 -1.18
N THR A 454 3.31 -27.93 -2.25
CA THR A 454 3.25 -28.49 -3.61
C THR A 454 4.62 -29.04 -3.98
N VAL A 455 4.65 -30.24 -4.54
CA VAL A 455 5.86 -30.79 -5.16
C VAL A 455 5.72 -30.69 -6.67
N THR A 456 6.76 -30.24 -7.33
CA THR A 456 6.88 -30.34 -8.78
C THR A 456 8.29 -30.78 -9.20
N SER A 457 8.44 -31.27 -10.42
CA SER A 457 9.74 -31.40 -11.07
C SER A 457 9.76 -30.63 -12.38
N LEU A 458 10.94 -30.17 -12.78
CA LEU A 458 11.13 -29.48 -14.06
C LEU A 458 10.62 -30.36 -15.21
N HIS A 459 11.01 -31.63 -15.21
CA HIS A 459 10.55 -32.63 -16.17
C HIS A 459 9.01 -32.76 -16.22
N HIS A 460 8.33 -32.79 -15.07
CA HIS A 460 6.87 -32.88 -15.01
C HIS A 460 6.22 -31.63 -15.60
N ALA A 461 6.74 -30.45 -15.28
CA ALA A 461 6.24 -29.21 -15.85
C ALA A 461 6.48 -29.09 -17.36
N GLU A 462 7.61 -29.58 -17.88
CA GLU A 462 7.89 -29.53 -19.32
C GLU A 462 7.07 -30.54 -20.13
N THR A 463 6.80 -31.71 -19.56
CA THR A 463 6.22 -32.84 -20.31
C THR A 463 4.72 -33.03 -20.09
N LEU A 464 4.20 -32.61 -18.93
CA LEU A 464 2.84 -32.89 -18.49
C LEU A 464 2.03 -31.64 -18.14
N ALA A 465 2.64 -30.44 -18.19
CA ALA A 465 1.88 -29.21 -17.99
C ALA A 465 0.86 -29.02 -19.12
N ILE A 466 -0.41 -28.94 -18.72
CA ILE A 466 -1.50 -28.56 -19.60
C ILE A 466 -1.79 -27.10 -19.35
N GLU A 467 -1.71 -26.28 -20.41
CA GLU A 467 -2.00 -24.85 -20.34
C GLU A 467 -3.40 -24.61 -19.74
N GLY A 468 -3.49 -23.71 -18.74
CA GLY A 468 -4.72 -23.42 -18.01
C GLY A 468 -5.19 -24.48 -17.00
N ARG A 469 -4.45 -25.58 -16.81
CA ARG A 469 -4.72 -26.59 -15.76
C ARG A 469 -3.54 -26.85 -14.84
N TYR A 470 -2.33 -26.65 -15.34
CA TYR A 470 -1.12 -26.80 -14.56
C TYR A 470 -0.75 -25.47 -13.90
N ALA A 471 -1.27 -25.27 -12.70
CA ALA A 471 -0.98 -24.12 -11.84
C ALA A 471 -0.41 -24.65 -10.52
N PRO A 472 0.88 -25.04 -10.47
CA PRO A 472 1.47 -25.58 -9.23
C PRO A 472 1.50 -24.55 -8.10
N VAL A 473 1.31 -23.27 -8.43
CA VAL A 473 1.28 -22.14 -7.51
C VAL A 473 0.24 -21.13 -7.99
N GLU A 474 -0.65 -20.71 -7.10
CA GLU A 474 -1.64 -19.66 -7.33
C GLU A 474 -1.43 -18.52 -6.32
N THR A 475 -0.34 -17.78 -6.49
CA THR A 475 -0.08 -16.54 -5.72
C THR A 475 0.48 -15.45 -6.63
N ASP A 476 0.32 -14.22 -6.18
CA ASP A 476 0.86 -13.00 -6.76
C ASP A 476 2.32 -12.75 -6.32
N HIS A 477 2.86 -13.50 -5.35
CA HIS A 477 4.18 -13.26 -4.75
C HIS A 477 4.99 -14.54 -4.53
N ILE A 478 6.25 -14.53 -4.95
CA ILE A 478 7.15 -15.69 -4.81
C ILE A 478 8.41 -15.32 -4.00
N ALA A 479 8.85 -16.24 -3.13
CA ALA A 479 10.14 -16.14 -2.46
C ALA A 479 11.04 -17.31 -2.90
N LEU A 480 12.08 -17.00 -3.67
CA LEU A 480 13.08 -17.99 -4.10
C LEU A 480 14.15 -18.13 -3.01
N ILE A 481 14.32 -19.33 -2.45
CA ILE A 481 15.32 -19.60 -1.42
C ILE A 481 16.53 -20.32 -2.00
N GLU A 482 17.73 -19.81 -1.70
CA GLU A 482 18.99 -20.50 -1.92
C GLU A 482 19.39 -21.26 -0.65
N PRO A 483 19.40 -22.61 -0.66
CA PRO A 483 19.69 -23.40 0.54
C PRO A 483 21.07 -23.14 1.14
N GLU A 484 22.05 -22.74 0.31
CA GLU A 484 23.42 -22.43 0.72
C GLU A 484 23.56 -21.05 1.39
N ALA A 485 22.56 -20.18 1.24
CA ALA A 485 22.59 -18.79 1.69
C ALA A 485 21.23 -18.37 2.28
N LEU A 486 20.82 -19.05 3.36
CA LEU A 486 19.53 -18.79 4.00
C LEU A 486 19.44 -17.35 4.51
N PRO A 487 18.27 -16.70 4.33
CA PRO A 487 18.05 -15.36 4.88
C PRO A 487 18.03 -15.40 6.41
N PRO A 488 18.35 -14.29 7.08
CA PRO A 488 18.32 -14.22 8.53
C PRO A 488 16.89 -14.38 9.09
N PRO A 489 16.73 -14.83 10.34
CA PRO A 489 15.40 -15.02 10.92
C PRO A 489 14.49 -13.79 10.87
N GLY A 490 13.21 -14.05 10.62
CA GLY A 490 12.15 -13.04 10.45
C GLY A 490 12.28 -12.21 9.16
N TRP A 491 13.17 -12.58 8.23
CA TRP A 491 13.34 -11.83 6.99
C TRP A 491 12.09 -11.90 6.11
N LEU A 492 11.45 -13.07 5.99
CA LEU A 492 10.27 -13.22 5.14
C LEU A 492 9.11 -12.33 5.62
N ALA A 493 8.92 -12.25 6.94
CA ALA A 493 7.92 -11.36 7.55
C ALA A 493 8.21 -9.88 7.26
N ARG A 494 9.48 -9.45 7.35
CA ARG A 494 9.87 -8.07 7.02
C ARG A 494 9.72 -7.78 5.53
N ALA A 495 10.21 -8.67 4.67
CA ALA A 495 10.10 -8.56 3.21
C ALA A 495 8.64 -8.38 2.75
N ARG A 496 7.71 -9.12 3.37
CA ARG A 496 6.27 -9.01 3.09
C ARG A 496 5.71 -7.60 3.25
N LEU A 497 6.17 -6.85 4.25
CA LEU A 497 5.71 -5.47 4.50
C LEU A 497 5.94 -4.56 3.29
N HIS A 498 6.99 -4.85 2.51
CA HIS A 498 7.40 -4.06 1.36
C HIS A 498 6.61 -4.41 0.07
N LEU A 499 5.85 -5.52 0.05
CA LEU A 499 4.96 -5.88 -1.08
C LEU A 499 3.87 -4.83 -1.34
N GLN A 500 3.58 -3.98 -0.35
CA GLN A 500 2.58 -2.91 -0.46
C GLN A 500 2.92 -1.84 -1.50
N TYR A 501 4.18 -1.77 -1.94
CA TYR A 501 4.64 -0.77 -2.92
C TYR A 501 5.68 -1.30 -3.91
N ALA A 502 6.31 -2.44 -3.64
CA ALA A 502 7.35 -3.02 -4.49
C ALA A 502 6.80 -3.82 -5.69
N ALA A 503 5.71 -3.33 -6.32
CA ALA A 503 5.09 -4.03 -7.44
C ALA A 503 6.07 -4.15 -8.62
N GLY A 504 6.36 -5.39 -9.04
CA GLY A 504 7.30 -5.68 -10.12
C GLY A 504 8.78 -5.42 -9.78
N MET A 505 9.12 -5.35 -8.49
CA MET A 505 10.50 -5.17 -8.02
C MET A 505 10.99 -6.42 -7.29
N VAL A 506 12.27 -6.74 -7.46
CA VAL A 506 12.93 -7.80 -6.68
C VAL A 506 13.43 -7.23 -5.35
N ILE A 507 13.13 -7.91 -4.24
CA ILE A 507 13.63 -7.59 -2.90
C ILE A 507 14.68 -8.63 -2.51
N GLU A 508 15.94 -8.23 -2.33
CA GLU A 508 17.03 -9.10 -1.89
C GLU A 508 17.60 -8.67 -0.52
N PRO A 509 18.10 -9.61 0.31
CA PRO A 509 18.91 -9.27 1.48
C PRO A 509 20.15 -8.48 1.04
N ALA A 510 20.35 -7.31 1.63
CA ALA A 510 21.52 -6.52 1.31
C ALA A 510 22.80 -7.11 1.94
N LYS A 511 23.92 -6.95 1.22
CA LYS A 511 25.23 -7.51 1.59
C LYS A 511 26.06 -6.57 2.49
N GLU A 512 25.67 -5.30 2.57
CA GLU A 512 26.34 -4.28 3.38
C GLU A 512 25.55 -4.03 4.67
N PRO A 513 26.18 -3.89 5.85
CA PRO A 513 25.43 -3.73 7.11
C PRO A 513 24.54 -2.47 7.19
N GLN A 514 24.84 -1.45 6.40
CA GLN A 514 24.17 -0.14 6.40
C GLN A 514 22.96 -0.06 5.47
N LEU A 515 22.75 -1.08 4.62
CA LEU A 515 21.58 -1.24 3.77
C LEU A 515 20.97 -2.58 4.13
N ARG A 516 19.67 -2.66 4.44
CA ARG A 516 19.03 -3.96 4.75
C ARG A 516 18.31 -4.59 3.56
N TYR A 517 17.91 -3.76 2.60
CA TYR A 517 17.24 -4.16 1.38
C TYR A 517 17.94 -3.50 0.19
N LYS A 518 17.99 -4.22 -0.93
CA LYS A 518 18.34 -3.63 -2.23
C LYS A 518 17.18 -3.90 -3.19
N THR A 519 16.73 -2.84 -3.86
CA THR A 519 15.74 -2.92 -4.93
C THR A 519 16.43 -2.60 -6.25
N GLN A 520 16.33 -3.46 -7.26
CA GLN A 520 16.89 -3.22 -8.59
C GLN A 520 15.76 -3.13 -9.62
N THR A 521 15.74 -2.06 -10.41
CA THR A 521 14.86 -1.93 -11.58
C THR A 521 15.55 -2.56 -12.77
N THR A 522 15.00 -3.62 -13.34
CA THR A 522 15.66 -4.38 -14.43
C THR A 522 15.55 -3.62 -15.76
N PRO A 523 16.67 -3.26 -16.42
CA PRO A 523 16.65 -2.70 -17.76
C PRO A 523 16.45 -3.82 -18.78
N GLY A 524 15.23 -3.97 -19.29
CA GLY A 524 14.97 -4.77 -20.49
C GLY A 524 15.36 -6.25 -20.40
N ALA A 525 14.77 -7.00 -19.47
CA ALA A 525 14.62 -8.45 -19.58
C ALA A 525 13.41 -8.88 -18.75
N SER A 526 12.37 -9.35 -19.44
CA SER A 526 11.27 -10.21 -18.94
C SER A 526 10.70 -9.90 -17.54
N ILE A 527 9.57 -9.18 -17.53
CA ILE A 527 8.53 -9.33 -16.51
C ILE A 527 8.11 -10.79 -16.48
N ILE A 528 8.23 -11.44 -15.33
CA ILE A 528 7.51 -12.65 -14.95
C ILE A 528 7.37 -12.46 -13.42
N LEU A 529 6.20 -12.33 -12.81
CA LEU A 529 5.32 -13.46 -12.53
C LEU A 529 3.87 -12.99 -12.28
N SER A 530 2.98 -13.34 -13.20
CA SER A 530 1.58 -13.70 -12.91
C SER A 530 1.49 -15.21 -13.07
N SER A 531 0.53 -15.86 -12.41
CA SER A 531 0.37 -17.32 -12.20
C SER A 531 0.51 -18.24 -13.43
N GLN A 532 0.61 -17.70 -14.66
CA GLN A 532 0.70 -18.49 -15.89
C GLN A 532 2.10 -18.51 -16.54
N THR A 533 3.03 -17.62 -16.18
CA THR A 533 4.29 -17.42 -16.95
C THR A 533 5.53 -18.02 -16.25
N VAL A 534 5.35 -18.61 -15.07
CA VAL A 534 6.40 -19.05 -14.13
C VAL A 534 7.37 -20.07 -14.76
N LEU A 535 6.85 -21.01 -15.54
CA LEU A 535 7.64 -22.19 -15.94
C LEU A 535 8.59 -21.93 -17.09
N SER A 536 8.25 -21.06 -18.04
CA SER A 536 9.11 -20.82 -19.22
C SER A 536 10.41 -20.07 -18.92
N GLY A 537 10.46 -19.28 -17.84
CA GLY A 537 11.67 -18.52 -17.45
C GLY A 537 12.66 -19.33 -16.61
N LEU A 538 12.16 -20.23 -15.75
CA LEU A 538 12.97 -21.12 -14.92
C LEU A 538 13.81 -22.13 -15.75
N LEU A 539 13.42 -22.41 -16.99
CA LEU A 539 14.05 -23.39 -17.88
C LEU A 539 15.33 -22.90 -18.60
N ALA A 540 15.67 -21.61 -18.53
CA ALA A 540 16.63 -21.04 -19.47
C ALA A 540 18.03 -20.73 -18.92
N GLN A 541 18.25 -20.61 -17.60
CA GLN A 541 19.55 -20.14 -17.09
C GLN A 541 19.98 -20.84 -15.80
N THR A 542 21.01 -21.68 -15.92
CA THR A 542 21.99 -21.83 -14.85
C THR A 542 22.61 -20.46 -14.60
N THR A 543 22.69 -20.06 -13.33
CA THR A 543 23.31 -18.82 -12.81
C THR A 543 22.35 -17.62 -12.61
N LYS A 544 21.99 -17.39 -11.33
CA LYS A 544 21.56 -16.14 -10.67
C LYS A 544 20.31 -15.41 -11.19
N PHE A 545 19.11 -15.69 -10.69
CA PHE A 545 18.01 -14.69 -10.65
C PHE A 545 17.03 -14.94 -9.49
N TYR A 546 16.77 -13.92 -8.68
CA TYR A 546 15.68 -13.86 -7.70
C TYR A 546 14.59 -12.92 -8.23
N ALA A 547 13.33 -13.21 -7.98
CA ALA A 547 12.19 -12.33 -8.27
C ALA A 547 11.10 -12.49 -7.19
N VAL A 548 10.51 -11.36 -6.82
CA VAL A 548 9.30 -11.23 -5.98
C VAL A 548 8.08 -11.18 -6.87
#